data_AF-A0A505I931-F1
#
_entry.id   AF-A0A505I931-F1
#
_cell.length_a   1.000
_cell.length_b   1.000
_cell.length_c   1.000
_cell.angle_alpha   90.00
_cell.angle_beta   90.00
_cell.angle_gamma   90.00
#
_symmetry.space_group_name_H-M   'P 1'
#
loop_
_entity.id
_entity.type
_entity.pdbx_description
1 polymer ?
#
loop_
_entity_poly.entity_id
_entity_poly.type
_entity_poly.pdbx_seq_one_letter_code
_entity_poly.pdbx_strand_id
1 'polypeptide(L)'
;MRNPAAGKETETKPQRLWPVHCVEGTKGAEIIPEIDTKNIDLYVRKGMDARVEMYSAFADAFGNLDAEVNRSSVDVHLKGALEENGITDVFCVGVAGDYCVKFTAIDAARAGLRSYFVEDAVS
;
A
#
# COMPACT_ATOMS: atom_id res chain seq x y z
N MET A 1 14.49 8.84 -3.44
CA MET A 1 13.38 9.35 -2.60
C MET A 1 13.88 9.82 -1.24
N ARG A 2 13.13 10.71 -0.56
CA ARG A 2 13.41 11.24 0.79
C ARG A 2 12.34 10.77 1.78
N ASN A 3 12.72 10.57 3.03
CA ASN A 3 11.81 10.13 4.08
C ASN A 3 10.84 11.27 4.46
N PRO A 4 9.50 11.06 4.41
CA PRO A 4 8.52 12.08 4.81
C PRO A 4 8.39 12.25 6.32
N ALA A 5 8.95 11.35 7.14
CA ALA A 5 8.87 11.43 8.59
C ALA A 5 9.69 12.59 9.16
N ALA A 6 9.09 13.31 10.11
CA ALA A 6 9.72 14.45 10.77
C ALA A 6 11.04 14.06 11.46
N GLY A 7 12.09 14.84 11.21
CA GLY A 7 13.44 14.62 11.76
C GLY A 7 14.24 13.53 11.06
N LYS A 8 13.69 12.89 10.00
CA LYS A 8 14.36 11.87 9.18
C LYS A 8 14.56 12.29 7.73
N GLU A 9 14.32 13.56 7.39
CA GLU A 9 14.25 14.05 6.01
C GLU A 9 15.58 13.92 5.24
N THR A 10 16.69 13.76 5.95
CA THR A 10 18.02 13.50 5.39
C THR A 10 18.24 12.04 5.00
N GLU A 11 17.41 11.11 5.50
CA GLU A 11 17.44 9.71 5.09
C GLU A 11 16.98 9.58 3.63
N THR A 12 17.77 8.83 2.86
CA THR A 12 17.47 8.56 1.46
C THR A 12 17.55 7.07 1.19
N LYS A 13 16.77 6.64 0.19
CA LYS A 13 16.81 5.28 -0.34
C LYS A 13 16.93 5.31 -1.87
N PRO A 14 17.67 4.37 -2.47
CA PRO A 14 17.62 4.14 -3.90
C PRO A 14 16.19 3.91 -4.36
N GLN A 15 15.84 4.47 -5.51
CA GLN A 15 14.51 4.33 -6.09
C GLN A 15 14.64 3.69 -7.47
N ARG A 16 13.72 2.77 -7.77
CA ARG A 16 13.49 2.28 -9.12
C ARG A 16 12.52 3.22 -9.81
N LEU A 17 12.85 3.64 -11.02
CA LEU A 17 11.94 4.41 -11.86
C LEU A 17 11.10 3.45 -12.70
N TRP A 18 9.81 3.76 -12.81
CA TRP A 18 8.84 3.01 -13.59
C TRP A 18 8.35 3.86 -14.77
N PRO A 19 7.86 3.23 -15.86
CA PRO A 19 7.02 3.93 -16.81
C PRO A 19 5.86 4.62 -16.09
N VAL A 20 5.32 5.69 -16.66
CA VAL A 20 4.11 6.32 -16.13
C VAL A 20 2.98 5.30 -16.12
N HIS A 21 2.37 5.07 -14.95
CA HIS A 21 1.30 4.11 -14.74
C HIS A 21 0.36 4.59 -13.63
N CYS A 22 -0.85 4.06 -13.58
CA CYS A 22 -1.85 4.35 -12.54
C CYS A 22 -2.07 5.85 -12.25
N VAL A 23 -1.98 6.70 -13.26
CA VAL A 23 -2.18 8.16 -13.10
C VAL A 23 -3.62 8.42 -12.72
N GLU A 24 -3.82 9.23 -11.68
CA GLU A 24 -5.14 9.59 -11.16
C GLU A 24 -6.07 10.12 -12.26
N GLY A 25 -7.33 9.67 -12.24
CA GLY A 25 -8.35 10.09 -13.20
C GLY A 25 -8.17 9.55 -14.62
N THR A 26 -7.19 8.67 -14.85
CA THR A 26 -6.99 8.02 -16.15
C THR A 26 -7.51 6.58 -16.12
N LYS A 27 -7.82 6.05 -17.31
CA LYS A 27 -8.17 4.63 -17.49
C LYS A 27 -7.12 3.67 -16.91
N GLY A 28 -5.84 4.08 -16.89
CA GLY A 28 -4.77 3.26 -16.34
C GLY A 28 -4.80 3.10 -14.81
N ALA A 29 -5.61 3.88 -14.10
CA ALA A 29 -5.81 3.77 -12.65
C ALA A 29 -7.13 3.04 -12.27
N GLU A 30 -7.93 2.66 -13.26
CA GLU A 30 -9.20 1.96 -13.02
C GLU A 30 -8.97 0.49 -12.66
N ILE A 31 -9.86 -0.06 -11.83
CA ILE A 31 -9.92 -1.51 -11.59
C ILE A 31 -10.39 -2.18 -12.88
N ILE A 32 -9.74 -3.30 -13.24
CA ILE A 32 -10.11 -4.04 -14.45
C ILE A 32 -11.56 -4.55 -14.35
N PRO A 33 -12.32 -4.57 -15.46
CA PRO A 33 -13.74 -4.91 -15.44
C PRO A 33 -14.03 -6.37 -15.04
N GLU A 34 -13.03 -7.24 -15.07
CA GLU A 34 -13.12 -8.64 -14.66
C GLU A 34 -13.20 -8.82 -13.14
N ILE A 35 -12.81 -7.82 -12.35
CA ILE A 35 -12.97 -7.85 -10.90
C ILE A 35 -14.40 -7.48 -10.53
N ASP A 36 -15.13 -8.40 -9.91
CA ASP A 36 -16.45 -8.10 -9.34
C ASP A 36 -16.30 -7.24 -8.08
N THR A 37 -16.64 -5.96 -8.22
CA THR A 37 -16.48 -4.95 -7.17
C THR A 37 -17.65 -4.88 -6.19
N LYS A 38 -18.71 -5.68 -6.38
CA LYS A 38 -19.93 -5.62 -5.55
C LYS A 38 -19.70 -5.95 -4.08
N ASN A 39 -18.69 -6.77 -3.78
CA ASN A 39 -18.36 -7.21 -2.43
C ASN A 39 -17.12 -6.49 -1.85
N ILE A 40 -16.75 -5.33 -2.40
CA ILE A 40 -15.65 -4.53 -1.86
C ILE A 40 -16.21 -3.52 -0.85
N ASP A 41 -15.83 -3.69 0.41
CA ASP A 41 -16.24 -2.79 1.51
C ASP A 41 -15.41 -1.51 1.58
N LEU A 42 -14.13 -1.59 1.18
CA LEU A 42 -13.16 -0.51 1.34
C LEU A 42 -12.22 -0.41 0.14
N TYR A 43 -12.06 0.82 -0.37
CA TYR A 43 -11.05 1.16 -1.37
C TYR A 43 -9.94 1.95 -0.70
N VAL A 44 -8.69 1.61 -1.02
CA VAL A 44 -7.50 2.31 -0.51
C VAL A 44 -6.64 2.71 -1.71
N ARG A 45 -6.42 4.02 -1.87
CA ARG A 45 -5.54 4.59 -2.88
C ARG A 45 -4.22 4.96 -2.22
N LYS A 46 -3.11 4.57 -2.86
CA LYS A 46 -1.75 4.75 -2.34
C LYS A 46 -0.82 5.33 -3.41
N GLY A 47 0.33 5.85 -2.99
CA GLY A 47 1.34 6.44 -3.89
C GLY A 47 0.98 7.86 -4.35
N MET A 48 0.21 8.58 -3.55
CA MET A 48 -0.28 9.92 -3.90
C MET A 48 0.73 11.04 -3.61
N ASP A 49 1.76 10.79 -2.81
CA ASP A 49 2.81 11.77 -2.51
C ASP A 49 3.96 11.66 -3.50
N ALA A 50 4.15 12.68 -4.33
CA ALA A 50 5.20 12.70 -5.34
C ALA A 50 6.64 12.61 -4.78
N ARG A 51 6.85 12.75 -3.47
CA ARG A 51 8.18 12.74 -2.83
C ARG A 51 8.66 11.32 -2.47
N VAL A 52 7.76 10.36 -2.35
CA VAL A 52 8.05 9.02 -1.80
C VAL A 52 7.26 7.93 -2.52
N GLU A 53 7.89 6.77 -2.73
CA GLU A 53 7.23 5.58 -3.26
C GLU A 53 6.39 4.88 -2.18
N MET A 54 5.31 4.22 -2.57
CA MET A 54 4.44 3.47 -1.66
C MET A 54 3.92 2.19 -2.32
N TYR A 55 4.70 1.11 -2.21
CA TYR A 55 4.26 -0.23 -2.62
C TYR A 55 3.24 -0.83 -1.67
N SER A 56 3.47 -0.69 -0.37
CA SER A 56 2.60 -1.24 0.67
C SER A 56 1.36 -0.38 0.87
N ALA A 57 0.22 -1.00 1.17
CA ALA A 57 -0.97 -0.28 1.61
C ALA A 57 -0.88 0.22 3.07
N PHE A 58 0.15 -0.19 3.83
CA PHE A 58 0.32 0.16 5.24
C PHE A 58 1.45 1.17 5.49
N ALA A 59 2.49 1.20 4.65
CA ALA A 59 3.68 2.01 4.89
C ALA A 59 4.30 2.54 3.59
N ASP A 60 4.97 3.69 3.69
CA ASP A 60 5.83 4.20 2.62
C ASP A 60 7.08 3.31 2.41
N ALA A 61 7.89 3.63 1.39
CA ALA A 61 9.11 2.88 1.10
C ALA A 61 10.22 2.98 2.18
N PHE A 62 10.07 3.86 3.17
CA PHE A 62 10.92 3.92 4.36
C PHE A 62 10.43 2.99 5.47
N GLY A 63 9.22 2.44 5.34
CA GLY A 63 8.61 1.52 6.28
C GLY A 63 8.00 2.24 7.48
N ASN A 64 7.64 3.53 7.33
CA ASN A 64 6.91 4.27 8.35
C ASN A 64 5.47 3.74 8.41
N LEU A 65 5.04 3.22 9.56
CA LEU A 65 3.66 2.75 9.79
C LEU A 65 2.75 3.81 10.41
N ASP A 66 3.31 4.98 10.71
CA ASP A 66 2.57 6.09 11.32
C ASP A 66 1.58 6.69 10.30
N ALA A 67 0.32 6.80 10.69
CA ALA A 67 -0.75 7.28 9.82
C ALA A 67 -0.57 8.76 9.44
N GLU A 68 -0.08 9.60 10.35
CA GLU A 68 0.16 11.01 10.07
C GLU A 68 1.35 11.21 9.14
N VAL A 69 2.37 10.34 9.19
CA VAL A 69 3.46 10.34 8.22
C VAL A 69 2.94 9.98 6.82
N ASN A 70 2.04 9.01 6.72
CA ASN A 70 1.55 8.48 5.45
C ASN A 70 0.31 9.18 4.88
N ARG A 71 -0.31 10.12 5.61
CA ARG A 71 -1.59 10.78 5.24
C ARG A 71 -1.62 11.43 3.86
N SER A 72 -0.47 11.81 3.31
CA SER A 72 -0.35 12.37 1.96
C SER A 72 -0.13 11.31 0.89
N SER A 73 0.29 10.10 1.28
CA SER A 73 0.60 8.99 0.37
C SER A 73 -0.53 7.99 0.25
N VAL A 74 -1.36 7.83 1.29
CA VAL A 74 -2.52 6.92 1.32
C VAL A 74 -3.77 7.65 1.85
N ASP A 75 -4.93 7.39 1.25
CA ASP A 75 -6.21 8.07 1.59
C ASP A 75 -6.91 7.46 2.81
N VAL A 76 -6.58 6.21 3.14
CA VAL A 76 -7.16 5.47 4.26
C VAL A 76 -6.07 4.97 5.19
N HIS A 77 -6.24 5.20 6.49
CA HIS A 77 -5.46 4.52 7.51
C HIS A 77 -5.94 3.06 7.66
N LEU A 78 -5.41 2.19 6.79
CA LEU A 78 -5.88 0.82 6.64
C LEU A 78 -5.83 0.02 7.95
N LYS A 79 -4.74 0.14 8.73
CA LYS A 79 -4.64 -0.54 10.04
C LYS A 79 -5.80 -0.16 10.96
N GLY A 80 -6.08 1.14 11.10
CA GLY A 80 -7.21 1.62 11.91
C GLY A 80 -8.55 1.09 11.43
N ALA A 81 -8.80 1.15 10.11
CA ALA A 81 -10.03 0.62 9.52
C ALA A 81 -10.21 -0.88 9.77
N LEU A 82 -9.14 -1.68 9.69
CA LEU A 82 -9.19 -3.12 9.99
C LEU A 82 -9.45 -3.38 11.48
N GLU A 83 -8.79 -2.64 12.37
CA GLU A 83 -8.95 -2.77 13.83
C GLU A 83 -10.37 -2.40 14.28
N GLU A 84 -10.94 -1.32 13.74
CA GLU A 84 -12.32 -0.89 14.01
C GLU A 84 -13.35 -1.96 13.61
N ASN A 85 -13.02 -2.79 12.61
CA ASN A 85 -13.86 -3.90 12.15
C ASN A 85 -13.49 -5.24 12.81
N GLY A 86 -12.58 -5.25 13.79
CA GLY A 86 -12.16 -6.47 14.49
C GLY A 86 -11.43 -7.48 13.60
N ILE A 87 -10.85 -7.03 12.49
CA ILE A 87 -10.12 -7.88 11.55
C ILE A 87 -8.72 -8.18 12.11
N THR A 88 -8.35 -9.46 12.13
CA THR A 88 -7.07 -9.92 12.70
C THR A 88 -6.19 -10.69 11.71
N ASP A 89 -6.74 -11.07 10.56
CA ASP A 89 -6.08 -11.82 9.50
C ASP A 89 -6.20 -11.04 8.20
N VAL A 90 -5.14 -11.02 7.41
CA VAL A 90 -5.17 -10.48 6.05
C VAL A 90 -4.57 -11.47 5.06
N PHE A 91 -5.26 -11.63 3.94
CA PHE A 91 -4.82 -12.45 2.82
C PHE A 91 -4.47 -11.52 1.67
N CYS A 92 -3.19 -11.46 1.33
CA CYS A 92 -2.66 -10.58 0.30
C CYS A 92 -2.62 -11.32 -1.04
N VAL A 93 -3.35 -10.78 -2.02
CA VAL A 93 -3.50 -11.28 -3.39
C VAL A 93 -3.28 -10.13 -4.39
N GLY A 94 -3.18 -10.44 -5.68
CA GLY A 94 -3.13 -9.43 -6.75
C GLY A 94 -1.74 -9.21 -7.34
N VAL A 95 -1.43 -7.97 -7.72
CA VAL A 95 -0.19 -7.65 -8.46
C VAL A 95 0.51 -6.38 -7.96
N ALA A 96 1.82 -6.24 -8.13
CA ALA A 96 2.76 -7.30 -8.48
C ALA A 96 3.20 -8.06 -7.23
N GLY A 97 3.38 -9.37 -7.35
CA GLY A 97 3.73 -10.28 -6.26
C GLY A 97 5.01 -9.86 -5.54
N ASP A 98 6.04 -9.46 -6.28
CA ASP A 98 7.34 -9.05 -5.75
C ASP A 98 7.42 -7.58 -5.27
N TYR A 99 6.36 -6.79 -5.49
CA TYR A 99 6.23 -5.42 -5.01
C TYR A 99 5.01 -5.26 -4.11
N CYS A 100 3.90 -4.73 -4.66
CA CYS A 100 2.76 -4.25 -3.88
C CYS A 100 2.21 -5.34 -2.95
N VAL A 101 2.11 -6.59 -3.43
CA VAL A 101 1.58 -7.67 -2.60
C VAL A 101 2.56 -8.05 -1.50
N LYS A 102 3.84 -8.28 -1.84
CA LYS A 102 4.89 -8.61 -0.87
C LYS A 102 5.07 -7.55 0.21
N PHE A 103 5.19 -6.27 -0.17
CA PHE A 103 5.40 -5.20 0.81
C PHE A 103 4.15 -4.98 1.67
N THR A 104 2.95 -5.10 1.10
CA THR A 104 1.71 -5.06 1.89
C THR A 104 1.67 -6.20 2.91
N ALA A 105 2.01 -7.43 2.52
CA ALA A 105 2.01 -8.57 3.43
C ALA A 105 3.05 -8.41 4.57
N ILE A 106 4.25 -7.95 4.24
CA ILE A 106 5.30 -7.69 5.24
C ILE A 106 4.85 -6.62 6.23
N ASP A 107 4.32 -5.50 5.74
CA ASP A 107 3.95 -4.39 6.62
C ASP A 107 2.66 -4.65 7.39
N ALA A 108 1.74 -5.46 6.87
CA ALA A 108 0.61 -5.97 7.64
C ALA A 108 1.07 -6.81 8.84
N ALA A 109 2.05 -7.70 8.63
CA ALA A 109 2.66 -8.46 9.73
C ALA A 109 3.34 -7.54 10.76
N ARG A 110 4.08 -6.51 10.29
CA ARG A 110 4.68 -5.49 11.17
C ARG A 110 3.65 -4.66 11.91
N ALA A 111 2.47 -4.46 11.33
CA ALA A 111 1.32 -3.79 11.94
C ALA A 111 0.58 -4.66 12.97
N GLY A 112 0.95 -5.93 13.13
CA GLY A 112 0.40 -6.85 14.13
C GLY A 112 -0.70 -7.79 13.62
N LEU A 113 -0.97 -7.81 12.31
CA LEU A 113 -1.97 -8.70 11.70
C LEU A 113 -1.33 -10.07 11.38
N ARG A 114 -2.15 -11.13 11.38
CA ARG A 114 -1.76 -12.42 10.78
C ARG A 114 -1.81 -12.27 9.26
N SER A 115 -0.65 -12.15 8.64
CA SER A 115 -0.55 -11.87 7.21
C SER A 115 -0.21 -13.12 6.42
N TYR A 116 -0.98 -13.37 5.36
CA TYR A 116 -0.82 -14.50 4.45
C TYR A 116 -0.56 -13.99 3.04
N PHE A 117 0.52 -14.45 2.42
CA PHE A 117 0.78 -14.24 0.99
C PHE A 117 0.23 -15.45 0.24
N VAL A 118 -0.77 -15.25 -0.61
CA VAL A 118 -1.43 -16.36 -1.32
C VAL A 118 -0.74 -16.55 -2.67
N GLU A 119 0.23 -17.45 -2.72
CA GLU A 119 1.09 -17.68 -3.90
C GLU A 119 0.29 -17.96 -5.18
N ASP A 120 -0.79 -18.75 -5.09
CA ASP A 120 -1.63 -19.10 -6.24
C ASP A 120 -2.50 -17.93 -6.76
N ALA A 121 -2.55 -16.80 -6.02
CA ALA A 121 -3.37 -15.64 -6.33
C ALA A 121 -2.55 -14.36 -6.55
N VAL A 122 -1.26 -14.51 -6.86
CA VAL A 122 -0.36 -13.40 -7.23
C VAL A 122 0.30 -13.65 -8.58
N SER A 123 0.69 -12.56 -9.24
CA SER A 123 1.55 -12.60 -10.43
C SER A 123 2.67 -11.58 -10.36
#